data_AF-A0A1H0U6M9-F1
#
_entry.id   AF-A0A1H0U6M9-F1
#
_cell.length_a   1.000
_cell.length_b   1.000
_cell.length_c   1.000
_cell.angle_alpha   90.00
_cell.angle_beta   90.00
_cell.angle_gamma   90.00
#
_symmetry.space_group_name_H-M   'P 1'
#
loop_
_entity.id
_entity.type
_entity.pdbx_description
1 polymer ?
#
loop_
_entity_poly.entity_id
_entity_poly.type
_entity_poly.pdbx_seq_one_letter_code
_entity_poly.pdbx_strand_id
1 'polypeptide(L)'
;MQNQTPQALLENLTTAGSMPQVRQRFAEFLGLDDPLPDPVIHRALSDRPFLHNLIVSRGSPQFLQILISDPKNAAFPRPPEGLLGIEEPADPDVQDPAEAKALPGSLRLAARAAGALARWGAAGIVRVEPEVFEQRWSSCQACPHLIEPPERVVYKITSSLAARQQADARVCAACGCVAQRKARLPTERCPRADPAQPNFNRWGQALAN
;
A
#
# COMPACT_ATOMS: atom_id res chain seq x y z
N MET A 1 7.47 22.39 24.69
CA MET A 1 7.37 20.98 24.21
C MET A 1 6.40 20.99 23.04
N GLN A 2 6.85 20.68 21.83
CA GLN A 2 5.99 20.72 20.64
C GLN A 2 5.02 19.52 20.70
N ASN A 3 3.71 19.80 20.77
CA ASN A 3 2.66 18.78 20.69
C ASN A 3 2.61 18.23 19.26
N GLN A 4 3.43 17.22 18.96
CA GLN A 4 3.31 16.47 17.73
C GLN A 4 2.00 15.66 17.77
N THR A 5 1.24 15.71 16.69
CA THR A 5 0.02 14.90 16.59
C THR A 5 0.39 13.41 16.57
N PRO A 6 -0.47 12.51 17.08
CA PRO A 6 -0.28 11.06 17.00
C PRO A 6 0.12 10.55 15.61
N GLN A 7 -0.37 11.22 14.57
CA GLN A 7 -0.16 10.88 13.18
C GLN A 7 1.23 11.31 12.68
N ALA A 8 1.66 12.54 12.99
CA ALA A 8 3.00 13.02 12.63
C ALA A 8 4.11 12.19 13.32
N LEU A 9 3.84 11.72 14.54
CA LEU A 9 4.75 10.81 15.25
C LEU A 9 4.86 9.45 14.53
N LEU A 10 3.73 8.86 14.14
CA LEU A 10 3.69 7.58 13.43
C LEU A 10 4.37 7.66 12.06
N GLU A 11 4.13 8.75 11.33
CA GLU A 11 4.79 9.05 10.08
C GLU A 11 6.32 9.08 10.30
N ASN A 12 6.82 9.86 11.26
CA ASN A 12 8.24 9.91 11.59
C ASN A 12 8.84 8.54 11.97
N LEU A 13 8.10 7.71 12.70
CA LEU A 13 8.54 6.38 13.10
C LEU A 13 8.62 5.41 11.91
N THR A 14 7.84 5.64 10.85
CA THR A 14 7.70 4.74 9.69
C THR A 14 8.49 5.18 8.44
N THR A 15 8.98 6.42 8.37
CA THR A 15 9.59 7.03 7.16
C THR A 15 10.80 6.28 6.57
N ALA A 16 11.49 5.38 7.30
CA ALA A 16 12.65 4.67 6.74
C ALA A 16 13.01 3.33 7.43
N GLY A 17 12.11 2.77 8.25
CA GLY A 17 12.42 1.62 9.11
C GLY A 17 11.79 0.30 8.64
N SER A 18 12.45 -0.82 8.91
CA SER A 18 11.80 -2.13 8.84
C SER A 18 10.73 -2.26 9.93
N MET A 19 9.70 -3.10 9.75
CA MET A 19 8.64 -3.26 10.76
C MET A 19 9.17 -3.61 12.17
N PRO A 20 10.20 -4.47 12.35
CA PRO A 20 10.84 -4.67 13.65
C PRO A 20 11.42 -3.38 14.26
N GLN A 21 12.04 -2.53 13.44
CA GLN A 21 12.57 -1.24 13.90
C GLN A 21 11.45 -0.26 14.28
N VAL A 22 10.34 -0.28 13.56
CA VAL A 22 9.15 0.52 13.91
C VAL A 22 8.58 0.09 15.26
N ARG A 23 8.45 -1.23 15.48
CA ARG A 23 7.98 -1.80 16.76
C ARG A 23 8.90 -1.42 17.93
N GLN A 24 10.21 -1.51 17.71
CA GLN A 24 11.21 -1.15 18.71
C GLN A 24 11.16 0.35 19.04
N ARG A 25 11.22 1.22 18.03
CA ARG A 25 11.18 2.68 18.24
C ARG A 25 9.86 3.14 18.87
N PHE A 26 8.75 2.48 18.55
CA PHE A 26 7.47 2.84 19.14
C PHE A 26 7.34 2.33 20.58
N ALA A 27 7.90 1.16 20.91
CA ALA A 27 8.05 0.70 22.29
C ALA A 27 8.88 1.69 23.13
N GLU A 28 10.04 2.10 22.63
CA GLU A 28 10.90 3.10 23.27
C GLU A 28 10.15 4.41 23.50
N PHE A 29 9.39 4.87 22.50
CA PHE A 29 8.55 6.05 22.64
C PHE A 29 7.50 5.91 23.76
N LEU A 30 6.93 4.73 23.94
CA LEU A 30 5.95 4.43 24.99
C LEU A 30 6.59 4.22 26.37
N GLY A 31 7.92 4.10 26.44
CA GLY A 31 8.67 3.78 27.66
C GLY A 31 8.61 2.30 28.02
N LEU A 32 8.60 1.43 27.01
CA LEU A 32 8.63 -0.03 27.16
C LEU A 32 10.01 -0.56 26.74
N ASP A 33 10.49 -1.55 27.48
CA ASP A 33 11.79 -2.19 27.21
C ASP A 33 11.71 -3.19 26.05
N ASP A 34 10.55 -3.84 25.90
CA ASP A 34 10.31 -4.84 24.86
C ASP A 34 9.61 -4.26 23.62
N PRO A 35 9.97 -4.72 22.41
CA PRO A 35 9.29 -4.30 21.19
C PRO A 35 7.81 -4.68 21.23
N LEU A 36 6.94 -3.74 20.85
CA LEU A 36 5.49 -3.95 20.82
C LEU A 36 5.14 -5.20 19.99
N PRO A 37 4.14 -6.02 20.36
CA PRO A 37 3.71 -7.14 19.53
C PRO A 37 3.21 -6.70 18.13
N ASP A 38 3.42 -7.55 17.12
CA ASP A 38 2.92 -7.33 15.75
C ASP A 38 1.43 -6.89 15.70
N PRO A 39 0.49 -7.59 16.36
CA PRO A 39 -0.92 -7.19 16.28
C PRO A 39 -1.21 -5.82 16.91
N VAL A 40 -0.41 -5.42 17.91
CA VAL A 40 -0.57 -4.12 18.57
C VAL A 40 -0.14 -2.99 17.64
N ILE A 41 1.00 -3.13 16.95
CA ILE A 41 1.44 -2.11 16.00
C ILE A 41 0.48 -2.04 14.80
N HIS A 42 0.00 -3.17 14.29
CA HIS A 42 -0.96 -3.20 13.19
C HIS A 42 -2.28 -2.53 13.54
N ARG A 43 -2.78 -2.76 14.76
CA ARG A 43 -3.95 -2.06 15.27
C ARG A 43 -3.66 -0.57 15.44
N ALA A 44 -2.53 -0.18 15.99
CA ALA A 44 -2.16 1.23 16.16
C ALA A 44 -2.06 1.99 14.81
N LEU A 45 -1.60 1.34 13.74
CA LEU A 45 -1.59 1.93 12.40
C LEU A 45 -2.99 2.06 11.77
N SER A 46 -3.96 1.25 12.21
CA SER A 46 -5.27 1.09 11.55
C SER A 46 -6.44 1.69 12.36
N ASP A 47 -6.32 1.76 13.68
CA ASP A 47 -7.33 2.18 14.65
C ASP A 47 -6.83 3.41 15.41
N ARG A 48 -7.32 4.59 15.00
CA ARG A 48 -6.88 5.89 15.51
C ARG A 48 -7.21 6.10 16.99
N PRO A 49 -8.42 5.77 17.50
CA PRO A 49 -8.69 5.76 18.93
C PRO A 49 -7.72 4.90 19.73
N PHE A 50 -7.40 3.69 19.24
CA PHE A 50 -6.45 2.82 19.92
C PHE A 50 -5.03 3.40 19.96
N LEU A 51 -4.55 3.96 18.84
CA LEU A 51 -3.26 4.66 18.80
C LEU A 51 -3.21 5.83 19.79
N HIS A 52 -4.28 6.63 19.84
CA HIS A 52 -4.37 7.74 20.78
C HIS A 52 -4.28 7.25 22.23
N ASN A 53 -4.98 6.18 22.57
CA ASN A 53 -4.93 5.59 23.91
C ASN A 53 -3.52 5.11 24.26
N LEU A 54 -2.80 4.44 23.34
CA LEU A 54 -1.41 4.05 23.56
C LEU A 54 -0.51 5.26 23.89
N ILE A 55 -0.64 6.35 23.14
CA ILE A 55 0.18 7.55 23.33
C ILE A 55 -0.15 8.26 24.64
N VAL A 56 -1.43 8.40 24.99
CA VAL A 56 -1.86 9.05 26.24
C VAL A 56 -1.44 8.24 27.46
N SER A 57 -1.38 6.92 27.33
CA SER A 57 -0.95 5.99 28.39
C SER A 57 0.57 5.82 28.49
N ARG A 58 1.35 6.57 27.71
CA ARG A 58 2.82 6.57 27.78
C ARG A 58 3.31 6.82 29.20
N GLY A 59 4.30 6.04 29.64
CA GLY A 59 4.86 6.14 30.99
C GLY A 59 3.94 5.58 32.09
N SER A 60 2.83 4.92 31.73
CA SER A 60 1.94 4.20 32.66
C SER A 60 1.94 2.70 32.31
N PRO A 61 2.90 1.90 32.82
CA PRO A 61 3.09 0.51 32.41
C PRO A 61 1.85 -0.36 32.62
N GLN A 62 1.07 -0.13 33.68
CA GLN A 62 -0.13 -0.93 33.94
C GLN A 62 -1.20 -0.73 32.86
N PHE A 63 -1.38 0.51 32.39
CA PHE A 63 -2.38 0.81 31.36
C PHE A 63 -1.92 0.36 29.98
N LEU A 64 -0.62 0.52 29.68
CA LEU A 64 -0.03 -0.05 28.47
C LEU A 64 -0.19 -1.56 28.42
N GLN A 65 0.02 -2.26 29.55
CA GLN A 65 -0.16 -3.71 29.61
C GLN A 65 -1.61 -4.12 29.29
N ILE A 66 -2.61 -3.36 29.77
CA ILE A 66 -4.03 -3.60 29.45
C ILE A 66 -4.27 -3.44 27.94
N LEU A 67 -3.74 -2.40 27.32
CA LEU A 67 -3.91 -2.14 25.88
C LEU A 67 -3.17 -3.18 25.02
N ILE A 68 -1.97 -3.60 25.43
CA ILE A 68 -1.15 -4.61 24.75
C ILE A 68 -1.80 -5.99 24.85
N SER A 69 -2.40 -6.31 25.99
CA SER A 69 -3.07 -7.60 26.25
C SER A 69 -4.53 -7.63 25.81
N ASP A 70 -5.05 -6.56 25.21
CA ASP A 70 -6.44 -6.49 24.75
C ASP A 70 -6.71 -7.61 23.71
N PRO A 71 -7.67 -8.51 23.95
CA PRO A 71 -7.98 -9.59 23.01
C PRO A 71 -8.39 -9.09 21.63
N LYS A 72 -8.87 -7.86 21.50
CA LYS A 72 -9.20 -7.23 20.21
C LYS A 72 -7.97 -7.06 19.31
N ASN A 73 -6.75 -7.08 19.87
CA ASN A 73 -5.52 -7.05 19.08
C ASN A 73 -5.42 -8.26 18.14
N ALA A 74 -6.01 -9.41 18.50
CA ALA A 74 -6.03 -10.60 17.65
C ALA A 74 -6.76 -10.40 16.32
N ALA A 75 -7.64 -9.39 16.21
CA ALA A 75 -8.32 -9.03 14.96
C ALA A 75 -7.39 -8.30 13.96
N PHE A 76 -6.19 -7.93 14.38
CA PHE A 76 -5.17 -7.26 13.57
C PHE A 76 -3.92 -8.14 13.43
N PRO A 77 -4.04 -9.42 13.04
CA PRO A 77 -2.86 -10.28 12.92
C PRO A 77 -1.93 -9.72 11.85
N ARG A 78 -0.65 -10.12 11.92
CA ARG A 78 0.27 -9.98 10.80
C ARG A 78 -0.45 -10.48 9.54
N PRO A 79 -0.51 -9.71 8.44
CA PRO A 79 -1.01 -10.23 7.18
C PRO A 79 -0.29 -11.56 6.90
N PRO A 80 -0.99 -12.68 6.61
CA PRO A 80 -0.32 -13.95 6.36
C PRO A 80 0.78 -13.74 5.33
N GLU A 81 1.88 -14.45 5.46
CA GLU A 81 2.93 -14.42 4.44
C GLU A 81 2.28 -14.70 3.09
N GLY A 82 2.34 -13.70 2.20
CA GLY A 82 1.58 -13.72 0.94
C GLY A 82 0.30 -12.88 0.91
N LEU A 83 -0.08 -12.09 1.92
CA LEU A 83 -1.22 -11.14 1.84
C LEU A 83 -0.86 -9.79 1.20
N LEU A 84 0.28 -9.72 0.50
CA LEU A 84 0.46 -8.86 -0.68
C LEU A 84 0.10 -9.60 -2.00
N GLY A 85 -0.37 -10.84 -1.92
CA GLY A 85 -1.08 -11.55 -2.98
C GLY A 85 -0.31 -11.74 -4.29
N ILE A 86 1.02 -11.69 -4.26
CA ILE A 86 1.82 -12.32 -5.31
C ILE A 86 2.28 -13.65 -4.75
N GLU A 87 1.56 -14.72 -5.06
CA GLU A 87 2.27 -15.92 -5.50
C GLU A 87 3.26 -15.43 -6.54
N GLU A 88 4.56 -15.62 -6.34
CA GLU A 88 5.56 -15.28 -7.35
C GLU A 88 5.12 -15.97 -8.66
N PRO A 89 4.63 -15.21 -9.67
CA PRO A 89 4.69 -15.76 -11.01
C PRO A 89 6.18 -15.97 -11.25
N ALA A 90 6.57 -17.12 -11.81
CA ALA A 90 7.91 -17.24 -12.36
C ALA A 90 8.15 -16.01 -13.25
N ASP A 91 9.10 -15.17 -12.85
CA ASP A 91 9.43 -13.92 -13.51
C ASP A 91 10.05 -14.28 -14.86
N PRO A 92 9.42 -13.97 -16.01
CA PRO A 92 9.92 -14.39 -17.32
C PRO A 92 11.26 -13.72 -17.69
N ASP A 93 11.70 -12.71 -16.93
CA ASP A 93 12.95 -11.98 -17.15
C ASP A 93 14.06 -12.31 -16.12
N VAL A 94 13.81 -13.21 -15.16
CA VAL A 94 14.87 -13.70 -14.26
C VAL A 94 15.57 -14.89 -14.91
N GLN A 95 16.64 -14.60 -15.65
CA GLN A 95 17.44 -15.60 -16.36
C GLN A 95 18.28 -16.48 -15.42
N ASP A 96 18.50 -16.06 -14.17
CA ASP A 96 19.26 -16.84 -13.19
C ASP A 96 18.54 -16.96 -11.83
N PRO A 97 17.98 -18.14 -11.51
CA PRO A 97 17.29 -18.38 -10.24
C PRO A 97 18.21 -18.36 -8.99
N ALA A 98 19.53 -18.30 -9.16
CA ALA A 98 20.47 -18.24 -8.03
C ALA A 98 20.63 -16.83 -7.43
N GLU A 99 20.54 -15.76 -8.24
CA GLU A 99 20.63 -14.37 -7.77
C GLU A 99 19.35 -13.90 -7.04
N ALA A 100 18.19 -14.42 -7.43
CA ALA A 100 16.89 -14.05 -6.86
C ALA A 100 16.70 -14.46 -5.39
N LYS A 101 17.50 -15.41 -4.90
CA LYS A 101 17.42 -15.97 -3.54
C LYS A 101 18.27 -15.20 -2.52
N ALA A 102 19.15 -14.30 -2.97
CA ALA A 102 20.21 -13.73 -2.14
C ALA A 102 19.86 -12.42 -1.42
N LEU A 103 18.73 -11.77 -1.75
CA LEU A 103 18.37 -10.47 -1.19
C LEU A 103 17.21 -10.57 -0.17
N PRO A 104 17.38 -10.01 1.04
CA PRO A 104 16.30 -9.89 2.02
C PRO A 104 15.06 -9.19 1.43
N GLY A 105 13.86 -9.60 1.86
CA GLY A 105 12.60 -9.14 1.28
C GLY A 105 12.40 -7.62 1.24
N SER A 106 12.93 -6.88 2.23
CA SER A 106 12.87 -5.41 2.26
C SER A 106 13.78 -4.75 1.21
N LEU A 107 14.98 -5.29 0.97
CA LEU A 107 15.89 -4.82 -0.09
C LEU A 107 15.33 -5.15 -1.48
N ARG A 108 14.70 -6.31 -1.63
CA ARG A 108 14.03 -6.70 -2.88
C ARG A 108 12.85 -5.78 -3.20
N LEU A 109 12.06 -5.40 -2.19
CA LEU A 109 10.97 -4.41 -2.33
C LEU A 109 11.51 -3.02 -2.64
N ALA A 110 12.58 -2.58 -1.96
CA ALA A 110 13.24 -1.31 -2.24
C ALA A 110 13.81 -1.28 -3.67
N ALA A 111 14.43 -2.36 -4.14
CA ALA A 111 14.93 -2.49 -5.50
C ALA A 111 13.81 -2.47 -6.55
N ARG A 112 12.68 -3.14 -6.28
CA ARG A 112 11.50 -3.10 -7.16
C ARG A 112 10.84 -1.73 -7.20
N ALA A 113 10.72 -1.07 -6.03
CA ALA A 113 10.21 0.29 -5.94
C ALA A 113 11.13 1.28 -6.66
N ALA A 114 12.45 1.16 -6.47
CA ALA A 114 13.45 1.95 -7.18
C ALA A 114 13.42 1.68 -8.69
N GLY A 115 13.26 0.44 -9.13
CA GLY A 115 13.12 0.08 -10.54
C GLY A 115 11.83 0.64 -11.16
N ALA A 116 10.71 0.59 -10.42
CA ALA A 116 9.46 1.22 -10.86
C ALA A 116 9.59 2.74 -10.95
N LEU A 117 10.21 3.37 -9.95
CA LEU A 117 10.50 4.82 -9.93
C LEU A 117 11.47 5.22 -11.05
N ALA A 118 12.50 4.42 -11.34
CA ALA A 118 13.44 4.65 -12.42
C ALA A 118 12.77 4.52 -13.79
N ARG A 119 11.88 3.55 -13.98
CA ARG A 119 11.05 3.45 -15.19
C ARG A 119 10.09 4.63 -15.33
N TRP A 120 9.51 5.13 -14.24
CA TRP A 120 8.68 6.34 -14.25
C TRP A 120 9.50 7.61 -14.52
N GLY A 121 10.74 7.67 -14.03
CA GLY A 121 11.68 8.76 -14.33
C GLY A 121 12.14 8.74 -15.78
N ALA A 122 12.42 7.56 -16.34
CA ALA A 122 12.86 7.39 -17.72
C ALA A 122 11.74 7.62 -18.76
N ALA A 123 10.48 7.36 -18.40
CA ALA A 123 9.33 7.60 -19.26
C ALA A 123 8.89 9.07 -19.32
N GLY A 124 9.40 9.93 -18.43
CA GLY A 124 8.91 11.30 -18.24
C GLY A 124 7.51 11.37 -17.61
N ILE A 125 7.13 12.51 -17.02
CA ILE A 125 5.76 12.76 -16.53
C ILE A 125 4.87 13.09 -17.74
N VAL A 126 4.79 12.17 -18.70
CA VAL A 126 3.96 12.29 -19.89
C VAL A 126 2.62 11.63 -19.58
N ARG A 127 1.53 12.35 -19.84
CA ARG A 127 0.17 11.78 -19.78
C ARG A 127 -0.25 11.39 -21.18
N VAL A 128 -1.13 10.40 -21.29
CA VAL A 128 -1.78 10.11 -22.58
C VAL A 128 -2.63 11.30 -23.04
N GLU A 129 -2.87 11.37 -24.34
CA GLU A 129 -3.79 12.34 -24.93
C GLU A 129 -5.19 12.25 -24.29
N PRO A 130 -5.94 13.37 -24.20
CA PRO A 130 -7.26 13.41 -23.55
C PRO A 130 -8.25 12.38 -24.09
N GLU A 131 -8.24 12.14 -25.40
CA GLU A 131 -9.11 11.16 -26.06
C GLU A 131 -8.80 9.72 -25.60
N VAL A 132 -7.51 9.38 -25.54
CA VAL A 132 -7.04 8.07 -25.05
C VAL A 132 -7.39 7.90 -23.57
N PHE A 133 -7.24 8.97 -22.77
CA PHE A 133 -7.65 8.95 -21.37
C PHE A 133 -9.15 8.70 -21.22
N GLU A 134 -9.99 9.42 -21.97
CA GLU A 134 -11.45 9.31 -21.86
C GLU A 134 -11.95 7.93 -22.30
N GLN A 135 -11.37 7.38 -23.36
CA GLN A 135 -11.64 6.01 -23.78
C GLN A 135 -11.27 5.00 -22.68
N ARG A 136 -10.07 5.10 -22.11
CA ARG A 136 -9.64 4.20 -21.03
C ARG A 136 -10.48 4.36 -19.77
N TRP A 137 -10.87 5.59 -19.46
CA TRP A 137 -11.62 5.92 -18.25
C TRP A 137 -13.07 5.47 -18.33
N SER A 138 -13.75 5.66 -19.46
CA SER A 138 -15.10 5.13 -19.71
C SER A 138 -15.14 3.60 -19.61
N SER A 139 -14.13 2.89 -20.14
CA SER A 139 -13.97 1.45 -19.93
C SER A 139 -13.85 1.07 -18.45
N CYS A 140 -13.18 1.90 -17.63
CA CYS A 140 -13.10 1.70 -16.19
C CYS A 140 -14.44 1.96 -15.49
N GLN A 141 -15.17 3.02 -15.86
CA GLN A 141 -16.46 3.35 -15.27
C GLN A 141 -17.51 2.25 -15.48
N ALA A 142 -17.47 1.57 -16.63
CA ALA A 142 -18.35 0.45 -16.94
C ALA A 142 -17.84 -0.91 -16.37
N CYS A 143 -16.68 -0.94 -15.72
CA CYS A 143 -16.05 -2.18 -15.27
C CYS A 143 -16.61 -2.63 -13.91
N PRO A 144 -17.04 -3.90 -13.75
CA PRO A 144 -17.54 -4.40 -12.46
C PRO A 144 -16.45 -4.49 -11.38
N HIS A 145 -15.17 -4.35 -11.76
CA HIS A 145 -14.06 -4.31 -10.82
C HIS A 145 -13.75 -2.89 -10.31
N LEU A 146 -14.44 -1.85 -10.78
CA LEU A 146 -14.28 -0.52 -10.23
C LEU A 146 -15.11 -0.41 -8.94
N ILE A 147 -14.42 -0.33 -7.81
CA ILE A 147 -15.02 -0.34 -6.49
C ILE A 147 -14.64 0.91 -5.72
N GLU A 148 -15.42 1.22 -4.68
CA GLU A 148 -14.98 2.19 -3.68
C GLU A 148 -13.67 1.74 -3.03
N PRO A 149 -12.78 2.67 -2.66
CA PRO A 149 -11.54 2.34 -1.97
C PRO A 149 -11.88 1.53 -0.71
N PRO A 150 -11.35 0.30 -0.55
CA PRO A 150 -11.61 -0.47 0.65
C PRO A 150 -11.01 0.26 1.84
N GLU A 151 -11.61 0.07 3.03
CA GLU A 151 -11.21 0.67 4.32
C GLU A 151 -9.83 0.17 4.78
N ARG A 152 -8.77 0.46 4.02
CA ARG A 152 -7.37 0.16 4.32
C ARG A 152 -6.55 1.44 4.27
N VAL A 153 -5.57 1.55 5.15
CA VAL A 153 -4.81 2.79 5.42
C VAL A 153 -4.13 3.37 4.16
N VAL A 154 -3.60 2.53 3.27
CA VAL A 154 -2.98 2.95 2.00
C VAL A 154 -3.96 3.69 1.07
N TYR A 155 -5.24 3.29 1.10
CA TYR A 155 -6.28 3.93 0.33
C TYR A 155 -6.78 5.22 0.97
N LYS A 156 -6.69 5.37 2.29
CA LYS A 156 -6.99 6.64 3.00
C LYS A 156 -5.97 7.75 2.69
N ILE A 157 -4.69 7.40 2.50
CA ILE A 157 -3.65 8.37 2.12
C ILE A 157 -3.80 8.79 0.65
N THR A 158 -4.09 7.85 -0.24
CA THR A 158 -4.31 8.16 -1.66
C THR A 158 -5.65 8.86 -1.91
N SER A 159 -6.70 8.53 -1.16
CA SER A 159 -8.02 9.19 -1.25
C SER A 159 -8.02 10.59 -0.61
N SER A 160 -7.25 10.85 0.44
CA SER A 160 -7.11 12.21 1.01
C SER A 160 -6.27 13.14 0.13
N LEU A 161 -5.31 12.61 -0.63
CA LEU A 161 -4.62 13.34 -1.70
C LEU A 161 -5.50 13.51 -2.95
N ALA A 162 -6.36 12.53 -3.27
CA ALA A 162 -7.36 12.65 -4.34
C ALA A 162 -8.51 13.60 -3.97
N ALA A 163 -8.89 13.70 -2.69
CA ALA A 163 -9.92 14.63 -2.23
C ALA A 163 -9.50 16.11 -2.38
N ARG A 164 -8.19 16.40 -2.47
CA ARG A 164 -7.65 17.75 -2.70
C ARG A 164 -7.63 18.18 -4.17
N GLN A 165 -7.84 17.26 -5.11
CA GLN A 165 -7.91 17.54 -6.54
C GLN A 165 -9.09 16.74 -7.07
N GLN A 166 -10.26 17.33 -7.38
CA GLN A 166 -11.48 16.65 -7.88
C GLN A 166 -11.19 15.46 -8.83
N ALA A 167 -10.87 14.30 -8.26
CA ALA A 167 -10.39 13.13 -8.97
C ALA A 167 -11.09 11.94 -8.34
N ASP A 168 -11.59 11.07 -9.21
CA ASP A 168 -12.31 9.88 -8.81
C ASP A 168 -11.35 8.96 -8.05
N ALA A 169 -11.66 8.73 -6.77
CA ALA A 169 -10.81 7.94 -5.88
C ALA A 169 -10.99 6.43 -6.05
N ARG A 170 -12.00 5.97 -6.81
CA ARG A 170 -12.34 4.57 -6.95
C ARG A 170 -11.16 3.75 -7.47
N VAL A 171 -11.07 2.54 -6.94
CA VAL A 171 -9.93 1.65 -7.16
C VAL A 171 -10.36 0.46 -8.01
N CYS A 172 -9.45 -0.03 -8.84
CA CYS A 172 -9.67 -1.26 -9.58
C CYS A 172 -9.37 -2.46 -8.69
N ALA A 173 -10.36 -3.27 -8.33
CA ALA A 173 -10.19 -4.49 -7.54
C ALA A 173 -9.22 -5.52 -8.18
N ALA A 174 -8.99 -5.43 -9.50
CA ALA A 174 -8.08 -6.34 -10.21
C ALA A 174 -6.59 -5.99 -10.07
N CYS A 175 -6.23 -4.72 -9.83
CA CYS A 175 -4.83 -4.31 -9.68
C CYS A 175 -4.54 -3.42 -8.47
N GLY A 176 -5.56 -3.01 -7.71
CA GLY A 176 -5.41 -2.15 -6.54
C GLY A 176 -5.05 -0.69 -6.85
N CYS A 177 -4.99 -0.28 -8.11
CA CYS A 177 -4.66 1.11 -8.48
C CYS A 177 -5.91 2.00 -8.46
N VAL A 178 -5.72 3.31 -8.19
CA VAL A 178 -6.72 4.34 -8.49
C VAL A 178 -6.92 4.40 -10.00
N ALA A 179 -8.08 3.96 -10.47
CA ALA A 179 -8.29 3.64 -11.88
C ALA A 179 -8.13 4.87 -12.79
N GLN A 180 -8.62 6.03 -12.35
CA GLN A 180 -8.48 7.28 -13.09
C GLN A 180 -7.01 7.71 -13.26
N ARG A 181 -6.17 7.51 -12.24
CA ARG A 181 -4.74 7.85 -12.34
C ARG A 181 -4.02 6.91 -13.29
N LYS A 182 -4.30 5.61 -13.17
CA LYS A 182 -3.72 4.59 -14.03
C LYS A 182 -4.06 4.84 -15.51
N ALA A 183 -5.31 5.23 -15.81
CA ALA A 183 -5.74 5.54 -17.17
C ALA A 183 -4.94 6.68 -17.83
N ARG A 184 -4.39 7.61 -17.04
CA ARG A 184 -3.59 8.75 -17.54
C ARG A 184 -2.15 8.40 -17.91
N LEU A 185 -1.66 7.24 -17.48
CA LEU A 185 -0.26 6.86 -17.65
C LEU A 185 -0.07 6.12 -18.99
N PRO A 186 0.86 6.56 -19.86
CA PRO A 186 1.07 5.96 -21.18
C PRO A 186 1.64 4.54 -21.09
N THR A 187 2.41 4.25 -20.05
CA THR A 187 3.05 2.95 -19.79
C THR A 187 2.12 1.92 -19.15
N GLU A 188 0.95 2.35 -18.67
CA GLU A 188 0.01 1.46 -17.98
C GLU A 188 -0.91 0.72 -18.95
N ARG A 189 -1.38 -0.45 -18.49
CA ARG A 189 -2.34 -1.31 -19.20
C ARG A 189 -3.41 -1.83 -18.26
N CYS A 190 -4.60 -2.08 -18.80
CA CYS A 190 -5.63 -2.81 -18.07
C CYS A 190 -5.17 -4.28 -17.90
N PRO A 191 -5.19 -4.84 -16.67
CA PRO A 191 -4.77 -6.21 -16.41
C PRO A 191 -5.85 -7.26 -16.76
N ARG A 192 -7.04 -6.82 -17.15
CA ARG A 192 -8.17 -7.71 -17.46
C ARG A 192 -8.38 -7.79 -18.95
N ALA A 193 -8.56 -9.01 -19.43
CA ALA A 193 -9.00 -9.30 -20.78
C ALA A 193 -10.36 -8.65 -21.06
N ASP A 194 -10.55 -8.25 -22.32
CA ASP A 194 -11.83 -7.85 -22.85
C ASP A 194 -12.72 -9.11 -23.02
N PRO A 195 -13.93 -9.14 -22.43
CA PRO A 195 -14.85 -10.27 -22.59
C PRO A 195 -15.23 -10.56 -24.05
N ALA A 196 -15.25 -9.54 -24.91
CA ALA A 196 -15.59 -9.67 -26.33
C ALA A 196 -14.37 -9.99 -27.21
N GLN A 197 -13.16 -9.69 -26.74
CA GLN A 197 -11.92 -9.85 -27.50
C GLN A 197 -10.81 -10.47 -26.63
N PRO A 198 -10.71 -11.81 -26.57
CA PRO A 198 -9.84 -12.51 -25.62
C PRO A 198 -8.35 -12.15 -25.71
N ASN A 199 -7.87 -11.67 -26.86
CA ASN A 199 -6.47 -11.30 -27.08
C ASN A 199 -6.15 -9.84 -26.69
N PHE A 200 -7.16 -9.08 -26.28
CA PHE A 200 -7.04 -7.67 -25.94
C PHE A 200 -7.48 -7.44 -24.50
N ASN A 201 -6.94 -6.40 -23.87
CA ASN A 201 -7.44 -5.91 -22.60
C ASN A 201 -8.64 -4.98 -22.81
N ARG A 202 -9.34 -4.63 -21.72
CA ARG A 202 -10.50 -3.72 -21.76
C ARG A 202 -10.21 -2.29 -22.26
N TRP A 203 -8.95 -1.96 -22.55
CA TRP A 203 -8.53 -0.70 -23.16
C TRP A 203 -8.18 -0.86 -24.64
N GLY A 204 -8.46 -2.01 -25.26
CA GLY A 204 -8.19 -2.28 -26.67
C GLY A 204 -6.71 -2.51 -26.99
N GLN A 205 -5.87 -2.76 -25.99
CA GLN A 205 -4.45 -3.08 -26.19
C GLN A 205 -4.25 -4.57 -26.16
N ALA A 206 -3.32 -5.11 -26.96
CA ALA A 206 -2.96 -6.52 -26.89
C ALA A 206 -2.58 -6.91 -25.46
N LEU A 207 -3.10 -8.03 -24.97
CA LEU A 207 -2.59 -8.64 -23.74
C LEU A 207 -1.15 -9.06 -24.02
N ALA A 208 -0.23 -8.69 -23.12
CA ALA A 208 1.13 -9.19 -23.22
C ALA A 208 1.07 -10.71 -22.99
N ASN A 209 1.66 -11.48 -23.92
CA ASN A 209 1.92 -12.90 -23.73
C ASN A 209 2.89 -13.12 -22.57
#